data_AF-A0A1H0F8U1-F1
#
_entry.id   AF-A0A1H0F8U1-F1
#
_cell.length_a   1.000
_cell.length_b   1.000
_cell.length_c   1.000
_cell.angle_alpha   90.00
_cell.angle_beta   90.00
_cell.angle_gamma   90.00
#
_symmetry.space_group_name_H-M   'P 1'
#
loop_
_entity.id
_entity.type
_entity.pdbx_description
1 polymer ?
#
loop_
_entity_poly.entity_id
_entity_poly.type
_entity_poly.pdbx_seq_one_letter_code
_entity_poly.pdbx_strand_id
1 'polypeptide(L)'
;MSRKWLILPIVSFIILAAHNLRIGSVNLALLWLCFVSLLFVKNSWVKYILTLSLLIGSVLWIKISLTLIQFRLIFNLPWIRLSLILGGVLIILLISIFIILAKGDLLFPRKKSSSHFQLASFLLSFILLSLAEYKTSFPILLGNRFSLPLGFTEIFILSTYSAWLTGKFLEPHKNKQLRPKIWLLFSCVFFAQLIFGLLGIQQMLMTGKLHLPIPALIVAGPIYRGNGFFMLILFISTIFLVGPAWCSYLCYIGAWDDFVSRQASTIKPLSKKTKWFQFINLILVIVVAYLLHFFNISWQIATFLAIIFGIIGFIIMIYFSKQRGQMVHCTTFCPIGFLSNILGKISPWRLKINPNLCSQCKKCISVCRYNALDLSKLTKGTPNISCTLCGDCIDECKSKAINLYLLNLNPSLSQKIFFTVISSIHAIFLGVARI
;
A
#
# COMPACT_ATOMS: atom_id res chain seq x y z
N MET A 1 -4.09 -36.75 5.85
CA MET A 1 -2.94 -37.05 6.74
C MET A 1 -1.92 -35.92 6.92
N SER A 2 -1.82 -34.90 6.05
CA SER A 2 -0.72 -33.91 6.12
C SER A 2 -0.78 -32.87 7.27
N ARG A 3 -1.96 -32.57 7.84
CA ARG A 3 -2.09 -31.50 8.85
C ARG A 3 -1.57 -31.86 10.25
N LYS A 4 -1.35 -33.14 10.56
CA LYS A 4 -0.78 -33.56 11.85
C LYS A 4 0.62 -32.94 12.07
N TRP A 5 1.36 -32.71 11.00
CA TRP A 5 2.67 -32.04 11.03
C TRP A 5 2.61 -30.58 11.50
N LEU A 6 1.44 -29.94 11.52
CA LEU A 6 1.30 -28.56 11.98
C LEU A 6 1.21 -28.45 13.52
N ILE A 7 1.00 -29.55 14.25
CA ILE A 7 0.82 -29.52 15.71
C ILE A 7 2.05 -28.89 16.39
N LEU A 8 3.27 -29.32 16.04
CA LEU A 8 4.50 -28.79 16.64
C LEU A 8 4.72 -27.30 16.34
N PRO A 9 4.57 -26.82 15.09
CA PRO A 9 4.55 -25.38 14.80
C PRO A 9 3.49 -24.58 15.57
N ILE A 10 2.26 -25.12 15.73
CA ILE A 10 1.20 -24.45 16.50
C ILE A 10 1.64 -24.30 17.96
N VAL A 11 2.10 -25.39 18.57
CA VAL A 11 2.59 -25.40 19.97
C VAL A 11 3.76 -24.43 20.14
N SER A 12 4.69 -24.39 19.18
CA SER A 12 5.82 -23.46 19.18
C SER A 12 5.38 -22.00 19.28
N PHE A 13 4.43 -21.58 18.44
CA PHE A 13 3.91 -20.21 18.47
C PHE A 13 3.12 -19.91 19.75
N ILE A 14 2.36 -20.88 20.27
CA ILE A 14 1.63 -20.72 21.54
C ILE A 14 2.60 -20.54 22.71
N ILE A 15 3.70 -21.31 22.76
CA ILE A 15 4.71 -21.16 23.82
C ILE A 15 5.37 -19.78 23.76
N LEU A 16 5.76 -19.32 22.57
CA LEU A 16 6.31 -17.98 22.38
C LEU A 16 5.31 -16.89 22.78
N ALA A 17 4.03 -17.07 22.45
CA ALA A 17 2.96 -16.16 22.87
C ALA A 17 2.78 -16.13 24.39
N ALA A 18 2.69 -17.29 25.03
CA ALA A 18 2.50 -17.42 26.47
C ALA A 18 3.65 -16.79 27.26
N HIS A 19 4.88 -16.93 26.78
CA HIS A 19 6.04 -16.29 27.39
C HIS A 19 5.96 -14.76 27.33
N ASN A 20 5.64 -14.20 26.15
CA ASN A 20 5.49 -12.75 25.99
C ASN A 20 4.34 -12.19 26.84
N LEU A 21 3.25 -12.95 26.98
CA LEU A 21 2.13 -12.60 27.85
C LEU A 21 2.56 -12.56 29.32
N ARG A 22 3.37 -13.53 29.77
CA ARG A 22 3.89 -13.58 31.14
C ARG A 22 4.76 -12.37 31.50
N ILE A 23 5.50 -11.81 30.52
CA ILE A 23 6.35 -10.63 30.72
C ILE A 23 5.52 -9.32 30.60
N GLY A 24 4.22 -9.41 30.31
CA GLY A 24 3.33 -8.26 30.16
C GLY A 24 3.30 -7.64 28.76
N SER A 25 3.98 -8.26 27.78
CA SER A 25 4.02 -7.78 26.39
C SER A 25 2.86 -8.34 25.54
N VAL A 26 1.67 -7.79 25.74
CA VAL A 26 0.44 -8.25 25.08
C VAL A 26 0.54 -8.18 23.54
N ASN A 27 1.12 -7.13 22.96
CA ASN A 27 1.23 -6.96 21.50
C ASN A 27 2.03 -8.10 20.85
N LEU A 28 3.15 -8.47 21.48
CA LEU A 28 4.02 -9.53 20.99
C LEU A 28 3.36 -10.89 21.16
N ALA A 29 2.66 -11.11 22.27
CA ALA A 29 1.88 -12.34 22.47
C ALA A 29 0.82 -12.51 21.37
N LEU A 30 0.07 -11.44 21.05
CA LEU A 30 -0.91 -11.45 19.97
C LEU A 30 -0.27 -11.66 18.60
N LEU A 31 0.88 -11.03 18.33
CA LEU A 31 1.63 -11.25 17.08
C LEU A 31 2.02 -12.73 16.89
N TRP A 32 2.52 -13.39 17.93
CA TRP A 32 2.84 -14.82 17.86
C TRP A 32 1.60 -15.68 17.59
N LEU A 33 0.46 -15.36 18.21
CA LEU A 33 -0.81 -16.01 17.90
C LEU A 33 -1.26 -15.76 16.46
N CYS A 34 -1.01 -14.57 15.90
CA CYS A 34 -1.32 -14.28 14.50
C CYS A 34 -0.56 -15.21 13.54
N PHE A 35 0.69 -15.59 13.82
CA PHE A 35 1.41 -16.57 12.98
C PHE A 35 0.74 -17.95 12.94
N VAL A 36 -0.01 -18.35 13.97
CA VAL A 36 -0.79 -19.59 13.96
C VAL A 36 -1.82 -19.57 12.82
N SER A 37 -2.44 -18.42 12.55
CA SER A 37 -3.42 -18.29 11.46
C SER A 37 -2.80 -18.55 10.08
N LEU A 38 -1.53 -18.20 9.88
CA LEU A 38 -0.83 -18.42 8.60
C LEU A 38 -0.59 -19.90 8.32
N LEU A 39 -0.47 -20.77 9.33
CA LEU A 39 -0.32 -22.22 9.14
C LEU A 39 -1.48 -22.84 8.34
N PHE A 40 -2.64 -22.17 8.28
CA PHE A 40 -3.80 -22.62 7.51
C PHE A 40 -3.88 -22.04 6.10
N VAL A 41 -3.01 -21.09 5.74
CA VAL A 41 -2.95 -20.46 4.42
C VAL A 41 -2.13 -21.32 3.46
N LYS A 42 -2.78 -21.91 2.46
CA LYS A 42 -2.16 -22.86 1.51
C LYS A 42 -1.29 -22.20 0.42
N ASN A 43 -0.47 -21.20 0.74
CA ASN A 43 0.38 -20.49 -0.23
C ASN A 43 1.88 -20.67 0.08
N SER A 44 2.68 -20.88 -0.96
CA SER A 44 4.11 -21.20 -0.81
C SER A 44 4.96 -20.11 -0.15
N TRP A 45 4.57 -18.83 -0.17
CA TRP A 45 5.31 -17.77 0.53
C TRP A 45 5.26 -17.92 2.06
N VAL A 46 4.19 -18.54 2.57
CA VAL A 46 3.93 -18.71 4.01
C VAL A 46 5.02 -19.53 4.67
N LYS A 47 5.55 -20.55 3.99
CA LYS A 47 6.63 -21.39 4.53
C LYS A 47 7.83 -20.55 4.96
N TYR A 48 8.22 -19.58 4.14
CA TYR A 48 9.38 -18.73 4.41
C TYR A 48 9.13 -17.80 5.60
N ILE A 49 7.92 -17.21 5.71
CA ILE A 49 7.57 -16.35 6.83
C ILE A 49 7.51 -17.11 8.14
N LEU A 50 6.90 -18.30 8.15
CA LEU A 50 6.83 -19.13 9.36
C LEU A 50 8.20 -19.64 9.79
N THR A 51 9.05 -20.04 8.85
CA THR A 51 10.43 -20.42 9.15
C THR A 51 11.20 -19.23 9.73
N LEU A 52 11.11 -18.06 9.10
CA LEU A 52 11.79 -16.85 9.58
C LEU A 52 11.30 -16.44 10.98
N SER A 53 10.00 -16.47 11.23
CA SER A 53 9.45 -16.10 12.53
C SER A 53 9.85 -17.08 13.63
N LEU A 54 9.88 -18.39 13.36
CA LEU A 54 10.39 -19.39 14.32
C LEU A 54 11.91 -19.30 14.53
N LEU A 55 12.68 -18.91 13.52
CA LEU A 55 14.12 -18.64 13.68
C LEU A 55 14.34 -17.44 14.61
N ILE A 56 13.62 -16.35 14.39
CA ILE A 56 13.64 -15.18 15.29
C ILE A 56 13.20 -15.58 16.70
N GLY A 57 12.11 -16.36 16.81
CA GLY A 57 11.62 -16.88 18.08
C GLY A 57 12.66 -17.73 18.81
N SER A 58 13.38 -18.58 18.09
CA SER A 58 14.47 -19.40 18.64
C SER A 58 15.62 -18.56 19.18
N VAL A 59 16.05 -17.52 18.44
CA VAL A 59 17.13 -16.61 18.88
C VAL A 59 16.71 -15.85 20.14
N LEU A 60 15.47 -15.32 20.17
CA LEU A 60 14.92 -14.66 21.34
C LEU A 60 14.86 -15.62 22.53
N TRP A 61 14.40 -16.87 22.31
CA TRP A 61 14.32 -17.89 23.34
C TRP A 61 15.69 -18.27 23.92
N ILE A 62 16.71 -18.38 23.07
CA ILE A 62 18.10 -18.61 23.52
C ILE A 62 18.55 -17.46 24.42
N LYS A 63 18.34 -16.20 24.01
CA LYS A 63 18.70 -15.03 24.82
C LYS A 63 18.02 -15.06 26.19
N ILE A 64 16.71 -15.30 26.22
CA ILE A 64 15.92 -15.44 27.45
C ILE A 64 16.49 -16.56 28.33
N SER A 65 16.82 -17.71 27.72
CA SER A 65 17.32 -18.87 28.44
C SER A 65 18.66 -18.60 29.09
N LEU A 66 19.58 -17.97 28.36
CA LEU A 66 20.88 -17.56 28.88
C LEU A 66 20.72 -16.56 30.04
N THR A 67 19.86 -15.55 29.89
CA THR A 67 19.62 -14.56 30.95
C THR A 67 19.07 -15.20 32.23
N LEU A 68 18.10 -16.11 32.11
CA LEU A 68 17.52 -16.77 33.29
C LEU A 68 18.49 -17.74 33.98
N ILE A 69 19.31 -18.45 33.21
CA ILE A 69 20.35 -19.34 33.74
C ILE A 69 21.43 -18.50 34.44
N GLN A 70 21.92 -17.44 33.80
CA GLN A 70 22.90 -16.51 34.39
C GLN A 70 22.40 -15.89 35.69
N PHE A 71 21.14 -15.45 35.73
CA PHE A 71 20.51 -14.96 36.95
C PHE A 71 20.61 -16.01 38.07
N ARG A 72 20.20 -17.26 37.80
CA ARG A 72 20.28 -18.32 38.83
C ARG A 72 21.70 -18.63 39.28
N LEU A 73 22.67 -18.60 38.37
CA LEU A 73 24.09 -18.80 38.70
C LEU A 73 24.59 -17.70 39.65
N ILE A 74 24.26 -16.43 39.37
CA ILE A 74 24.65 -15.28 40.21
C ILE A 74 24.09 -15.41 41.63
N PHE A 75 22.88 -15.92 41.78
CA PHE A 75 22.23 -16.11 43.08
C PHE A 75 22.44 -17.52 43.69
N ASN A 76 23.35 -18.34 43.16
CA ASN A 76 23.60 -19.72 43.61
C ASN A 76 22.34 -20.59 43.72
N LEU A 77 21.37 -20.39 42.83
CA LEU A 77 20.12 -21.15 42.77
C LEU A 77 20.26 -22.38 41.85
N PRO A 78 19.52 -23.48 42.09
CA PRO A 78 19.56 -24.65 41.21
C PRO A 78 19.03 -24.30 39.80
N TRP A 79 19.85 -24.53 38.78
CA TRP A 79 19.56 -24.11 37.39
C TRP A 79 19.37 -25.28 36.41
N ILE A 80 19.78 -26.51 36.76
CA ILE A 80 19.76 -27.69 35.86
C ILE A 80 18.34 -28.00 35.37
N ARG A 81 17.34 -28.03 36.27
CA ARG A 81 15.95 -28.27 35.87
C ARG A 81 15.44 -27.21 34.89
N LEU A 82 15.82 -25.94 35.11
CA LEU A 82 15.42 -24.84 34.25
C LEU A 82 16.06 -24.97 32.87
N SER A 83 17.37 -25.25 32.79
CA SER A 83 18.07 -25.39 31.52
C SER A 83 17.52 -26.54 30.68
N LEU A 84 17.17 -27.67 31.31
CA LEU A 84 16.52 -28.80 30.62
C LEU A 84 15.15 -28.42 30.06
N ILE A 85 14.31 -27.72 30.82
CA ILE A 85 12.98 -27.26 30.35
C ILE A 85 13.14 -26.29 29.18
N LEU A 86 14.00 -25.29 29.31
CA LEU A 86 14.19 -24.26 28.28
C LEU A 86 14.86 -24.83 27.02
N GLY A 87 15.80 -25.75 27.18
CA GLY A 87 16.42 -26.50 26.09
C GLY A 87 15.42 -27.40 25.35
N GLY A 88 14.52 -28.06 26.08
CA GLY A 88 13.42 -28.84 25.50
C GLY A 88 12.51 -27.99 24.62
N VAL A 89 12.14 -26.78 25.07
CA VAL A 89 11.37 -25.83 24.24
C VAL A 89 12.15 -25.42 22.99
N LEU A 90 13.45 -25.15 23.10
CA LEU A 90 14.28 -24.82 21.95
C LEU A 90 14.32 -25.96 20.92
N ILE A 91 14.41 -27.21 21.37
CA ILE A 91 14.35 -28.39 20.49
C ILE A 91 13.01 -28.44 19.74
N ILE A 92 11.90 -28.18 20.43
CA ILE A 92 10.57 -28.13 19.79
C ILE A 92 10.50 -27.04 18.69
N LEU A 93 11.09 -25.86 18.93
CA LEU A 93 11.17 -24.79 17.94
C LEU A 93 11.99 -25.23 16.71
N LEU A 94 13.16 -25.85 16.93
CA LEU A 94 14.03 -26.33 15.85
C LEU A 94 13.39 -27.45 15.03
N ILE A 95 12.70 -28.40 15.69
CA ILE A 95 11.94 -29.45 15.00
C ILE A 95 10.82 -28.83 14.16
N SER A 96 10.13 -27.81 14.69
CA SER A 96 9.07 -27.11 13.96
C SER A 96 9.60 -26.42 12.70
N ILE A 97 10.78 -25.80 12.77
CA ILE A 97 11.49 -25.23 11.61
C ILE A 97 11.80 -26.33 10.58
N PHE A 98 12.36 -27.46 11.04
CA PHE A 98 12.69 -28.59 10.18
C PHE A 98 11.45 -29.14 9.46
N ILE A 99 10.33 -29.32 10.16
CA ILE A 99 9.07 -29.80 9.58
C ILE A 99 8.58 -28.85 8.48
N ILE A 100 8.59 -27.53 8.73
CA ILE A 100 8.13 -26.54 7.76
C ILE A 100 9.03 -26.52 6.52
N LEU A 101 10.34 -26.68 6.68
CA LEU A 101 11.27 -26.74 5.54
C LEU A 101 11.13 -28.05 4.76
N ALA A 102 11.14 -29.19 5.44
CA ALA A 102 11.12 -30.52 4.81
C ALA A 102 9.76 -30.86 4.17
N LYS A 103 8.64 -30.42 4.77
CA LYS A 103 7.28 -30.70 4.29
C LYS A 103 6.58 -29.47 3.73
N GLY A 104 7.25 -28.33 3.64
CA GLY A 104 6.63 -27.04 3.25
C GLY A 104 5.95 -27.06 1.90
N ASP A 105 6.53 -27.75 0.91
CA ASP A 105 5.94 -27.86 -0.42
C ASP A 105 4.65 -28.71 -0.43
N LEU A 106 4.52 -29.68 0.47
CA LEU A 106 3.30 -30.47 0.68
C LEU A 106 2.24 -29.69 1.49
N LEU A 107 2.68 -28.92 2.49
CA LEU A 107 1.81 -28.15 3.36
C LEU A 107 1.27 -26.88 2.67
N PHE A 108 2.08 -26.26 1.81
CA PHE A 108 1.84 -24.96 1.20
C PHE A 108 2.01 -24.97 -0.33
N PRO A 109 1.24 -25.78 -1.08
CA PRO A 109 1.54 -26.09 -2.48
C PRO A 109 1.27 -24.97 -3.50
N ARG A 110 0.49 -23.93 -3.17
CA ARG A 110 0.03 -22.96 -4.21
C ARG A 110 1.11 -21.95 -4.61
N LYS A 111 1.18 -21.69 -5.94
CA LYS A 111 1.84 -20.56 -6.62
C LYS A 111 3.31 -20.32 -6.29
N LYS A 112 4.17 -21.30 -6.57
CA LYS A 112 5.62 -21.19 -6.33
C LYS A 112 6.29 -19.99 -7.04
N SER A 113 5.89 -19.68 -8.27
CA SER A 113 6.51 -18.63 -9.11
C SER A 113 6.29 -17.20 -8.61
N SER A 114 5.25 -16.94 -7.81
CA SER A 114 4.99 -15.62 -7.19
C SER A 114 5.45 -15.54 -5.74
N SER A 115 5.89 -16.65 -5.14
CA SER A 115 6.12 -16.77 -3.71
C SER A 115 7.13 -15.76 -3.16
N HIS A 116 8.27 -15.59 -3.82
CA HIS A 116 9.30 -14.64 -3.40
C HIS A 116 8.84 -13.18 -3.44
N PHE A 117 7.98 -12.82 -4.39
CA PHE A 117 7.42 -11.46 -4.48
C PHE A 117 6.36 -11.20 -3.42
N GLN A 118 5.54 -12.19 -3.10
CA GLN A 118 4.59 -12.09 -1.98
C GLN A 118 5.30 -12.05 -0.62
N LEU A 119 6.39 -12.81 -0.47
CA LEU A 119 7.27 -12.76 0.68
C LEU A 119 7.91 -11.36 0.81
N ALA A 120 8.46 -10.84 -0.29
CA ALA A 120 9.08 -9.52 -0.31
C ALA A 120 8.08 -8.41 0.06
N SER A 121 6.83 -8.46 -0.41
CA SER A 121 5.82 -7.47 -0.04
C SER A 121 5.35 -7.60 1.40
N PHE A 122 5.25 -8.82 1.94
CA PHE A 122 5.03 -9.02 3.37
C PHE A 122 6.13 -8.35 4.18
N LEU A 123 7.40 -8.70 3.92
CA LEU A 123 8.54 -8.20 4.68
C LEU A 123 8.70 -6.69 4.55
N LEU A 124 8.56 -6.14 3.33
CA LEU A 124 8.66 -4.70 3.09
C LEU A 124 7.59 -3.94 3.88
N SER A 125 6.34 -4.41 3.85
CA SER A 125 5.25 -3.78 4.61
C SER A 125 5.47 -3.91 6.12
N PHE A 126 5.86 -5.11 6.59
CA PHE A 126 6.07 -5.39 8.00
C PHE A 126 7.20 -4.53 8.58
N ILE A 127 8.34 -4.48 7.90
CA ILE A 127 9.52 -3.72 8.31
C ILE A 127 9.21 -2.23 8.28
N LEU A 128 8.64 -1.70 7.19
CA LEU A 128 8.38 -0.26 7.09
C LEU A 128 7.34 0.22 8.09
N LEU A 129 6.28 -0.54 8.34
CA LEU A 129 5.30 -0.21 9.39
C LEU A 129 5.90 -0.30 10.79
N SER A 130 6.72 -1.34 11.06
CA SER A 130 7.40 -1.47 12.37
C SER A 130 8.39 -0.34 12.60
N LEU A 131 9.12 0.07 11.56
CA LEU A 131 10.03 1.22 11.61
C LEU A 131 9.27 2.53 11.81
N ALA A 132 8.13 2.71 11.13
CA ALA A 132 7.27 3.87 11.33
C ALA A 132 6.74 3.94 12.76
N GLU A 133 6.28 2.82 13.32
CA GLU A 133 5.84 2.72 14.72
C GLU A 133 6.99 3.02 15.70
N TYR A 134 8.19 2.48 15.46
CA TYR A 134 9.34 2.69 16.35
C TYR A 134 9.92 4.11 16.30
N LYS A 135 9.90 4.76 15.12
CA LYS A 135 10.51 6.08 14.92
C LYS A 135 9.60 7.25 15.23
N THR A 136 8.30 7.02 15.34
CA THR A 136 7.34 8.10 15.62
C THR A 136 7.06 8.20 17.11
N SER A 137 6.95 9.44 17.61
CA SER A 137 6.69 9.73 19.02
C SER A 137 5.21 9.64 19.41
N PHE A 138 4.33 9.36 18.45
CA PHE A 138 2.88 9.29 18.61
C PHE A 138 2.35 7.97 18.04
N PRO A 139 1.18 7.47 18.48
CA PRO A 139 0.61 6.23 17.99
C PRO A 139 0.18 6.38 16.52
N ILE A 140 1.08 6.01 15.61
CA ILE A 140 0.85 6.06 14.16
C ILE A 140 -0.12 4.97 13.68
N LEU A 141 -0.17 3.83 14.38
CA LEU A 141 -1.11 2.72 14.16
C LEU A 141 -2.39 2.88 14.99
N LEU A 142 -3.51 2.29 14.54
CA LEU A 142 -4.87 2.65 14.99
C LEU A 142 -5.19 1.77 16.17
N GLY A 143 -4.79 0.50 16.04
CA GLY A 143 -4.82 -0.47 17.11
C GLY A 143 -4.15 0.04 18.38
N ASN A 144 -3.09 0.84 18.29
CA ASN A 144 -2.41 1.39 19.48
C ASN A 144 -3.13 2.57 20.13
N ARG A 145 -4.16 3.14 19.49
CA ARG A 145 -4.94 4.26 20.06
C ARG A 145 -6.11 3.79 20.90
N PHE A 146 -6.46 2.51 20.79
CA PHE A 146 -7.46 1.87 21.62
C PHE A 146 -6.81 1.24 22.86
N SER A 147 -7.63 0.86 23.84
CA SER A 147 -7.18 0.30 25.12
C SER A 147 -6.38 -1.00 24.96
N LEU A 148 -6.64 -1.79 23.92
CA LEU A 148 -5.88 -3.00 23.61
C LEU A 148 -4.78 -2.66 22.62
N PRO A 149 -3.49 -2.88 22.96
CA PRO A 149 -2.37 -2.43 22.13
C PRO A 149 -2.16 -3.37 20.92
N LEU A 150 -2.93 -3.10 19.86
CA LEU A 150 -3.05 -3.95 18.66
C LEU A 150 -2.05 -3.61 17.53
N GLY A 151 -1.04 -2.77 17.77
CA GLY A 151 -0.11 -2.28 16.74
C GLY A 151 0.52 -3.39 15.90
N PHE A 152 1.28 -4.29 16.53
CA PHE A 152 1.91 -5.41 15.79
C PHE A 152 0.91 -6.36 15.13
N THR A 153 -0.29 -6.51 15.70
CA THR A 153 -1.39 -7.26 15.07
C THR A 153 -1.88 -6.57 13.81
N GLU A 154 -2.07 -5.25 13.83
CA GLU A 154 -2.41 -4.42 12.67
C GLU A 154 -1.31 -4.52 11.59
N ILE A 155 -0.04 -4.39 11.97
CA ILE A 155 1.10 -4.57 11.05
C ILE A 155 1.04 -5.93 10.37
N PHE A 156 0.82 -7.00 11.14
CA PHE A 156 0.75 -8.35 10.62
C PHE A 156 -0.39 -8.53 9.61
N ILE A 157 -1.58 -8.00 9.93
CA ILE A 157 -2.76 -8.07 9.07
C ILE A 157 -2.49 -7.32 7.76
N LEU A 158 -1.97 -6.10 7.84
CA LEU A 158 -1.64 -5.28 6.65
C LEU A 158 -0.53 -5.91 5.80
N SER A 159 0.47 -6.52 6.43
CA SER A 159 1.56 -7.22 5.73
C SER A 159 1.07 -8.48 5.01
N THR A 160 0.18 -9.24 5.66
CA THR A 160 -0.49 -10.40 5.05
C THR A 160 -1.38 -9.97 3.89
N TYR A 161 -2.11 -8.86 4.05
CA TYR A 161 -2.92 -8.26 3.00
C TYR A 161 -2.06 -7.84 1.79
N SER A 162 -0.92 -7.21 2.01
CA SER A 162 0.05 -6.85 0.96
C SER A 162 0.55 -8.08 0.17
N ALA A 163 0.90 -9.16 0.88
CA ALA A 163 1.33 -10.42 0.28
C ALA A 163 0.22 -11.10 -0.54
N TRP A 164 -1.01 -11.08 -0.02
CA TRP A 164 -2.18 -11.57 -0.74
C TRP A 164 -2.46 -10.76 -2.00
N LEU A 165 -2.43 -9.43 -1.89
CA LEU A 165 -2.67 -8.49 -2.98
C LEU A 165 -1.65 -8.66 -4.11
N THR A 166 -0.37 -8.75 -3.76
CA THR A 166 0.72 -9.02 -4.71
C THR A 166 0.46 -10.31 -5.49
N GLY A 167 0.06 -11.38 -4.81
CA GLY A 167 -0.27 -12.65 -5.45
C GLY A 167 -1.49 -12.61 -6.36
N LYS A 168 -2.41 -11.65 -6.14
CA LYS A 168 -3.59 -11.44 -6.99
C LYS A 168 -3.27 -10.57 -8.21
N PHE A 169 -2.47 -9.53 -8.07
CA PHE A 169 -2.03 -8.71 -9.21
C PHE A 169 -1.13 -9.47 -10.17
N LEU A 170 -0.39 -10.46 -9.67
CA LEU A 170 0.42 -11.36 -10.51
C LEU A 170 -0.40 -12.41 -11.28
N GLU A 171 -1.70 -12.57 -11.00
CA GLU A 171 -2.57 -13.40 -11.83
C GLU A 171 -2.88 -12.67 -13.14
N PRO A 172 -2.80 -13.35 -14.31
CA PRO A 172 -3.10 -12.73 -15.59
C PRO A 172 -4.49 -12.08 -15.62
N HIS A 173 -4.60 -10.89 -16.21
CA HIS A 173 -5.85 -10.13 -16.42
C HIS A 173 -6.62 -9.71 -15.16
N LYS A 174 -6.08 -9.95 -13.95
CA LYS A 174 -6.76 -9.58 -12.70
C LYS A 174 -6.56 -8.14 -12.28
N ASN A 175 -5.50 -7.46 -12.71
CA ASN A 175 -5.20 -6.09 -12.28
C ASN A 175 -6.33 -5.12 -12.68
N LYS A 176 -6.79 -5.15 -13.93
CA LYS A 176 -7.91 -4.33 -14.45
C LYS A 176 -9.19 -4.47 -13.63
N GLN A 177 -9.48 -5.66 -13.11
CA GLN A 177 -10.69 -5.95 -12.34
C GLN A 177 -10.53 -5.64 -10.84
N LEU A 178 -9.35 -5.96 -10.30
CA LEU A 178 -9.09 -5.89 -8.87
C LEU A 178 -8.68 -4.50 -8.41
N ARG A 179 -7.84 -3.80 -9.20
CA ARG A 179 -7.32 -2.47 -8.84
C ARG A 179 -8.44 -1.48 -8.51
N PRO A 180 -9.47 -1.26 -9.35
CA PRO A 180 -10.53 -0.31 -9.02
C PRO A 180 -11.26 -0.64 -7.71
N LYS A 181 -11.48 -1.92 -7.41
CA LYS A 181 -12.18 -2.36 -6.19
C LYS A 181 -11.38 -2.07 -4.94
N ILE A 182 -10.09 -2.42 -4.96
CA ILE A 182 -9.19 -2.21 -3.82
C ILE A 182 -8.88 -0.73 -3.63
N TRP A 183 -8.74 0.00 -4.72
CA TRP A 183 -8.52 1.44 -4.68
C TRP A 183 -9.74 2.19 -4.12
N LEU A 184 -10.96 1.78 -4.48
CA LEU A 184 -12.19 2.29 -3.89
C LEU A 184 -12.30 1.90 -2.41
N LEU A 185 -11.98 0.65 -2.03
CA LEU A 185 -11.95 0.23 -0.63
C LEU A 185 -11.02 1.11 0.21
N PHE A 186 -9.81 1.40 -0.29
CA PHE A 186 -8.87 2.30 0.37
C PHE A 186 -9.48 3.69 0.60
N SER A 187 -10.14 4.26 -0.42
CA SER A 187 -10.83 5.54 -0.28
C SER A 187 -11.97 5.48 0.74
N CYS A 188 -12.78 4.43 0.71
CA CYS A 188 -13.86 4.22 1.67
C CYS A 188 -13.34 4.12 3.11
N VAL A 189 -12.27 3.37 3.36
CA VAL A 189 -11.66 3.26 4.69
C VAL A 189 -11.17 4.63 5.17
N PHE A 190 -10.48 5.36 4.30
CA PHE A 190 -9.94 6.68 4.61
C PHE A 190 -11.05 7.70 4.97
N PHE A 191 -12.12 7.78 4.16
CA PHE A 191 -13.23 8.69 4.43
C PHE A 191 -14.13 8.24 5.59
N ALA A 192 -14.32 6.93 5.78
CA ALA A 192 -15.05 6.41 6.94
C ALA A 192 -14.35 6.80 8.24
N GLN A 193 -13.02 6.70 8.29
CA GLN A 193 -12.24 7.13 9.45
C GLN A 193 -12.41 8.64 9.71
N LEU A 194 -12.38 9.48 8.68
CA LEU A 194 -12.64 10.92 8.82
C LEU A 194 -14.03 11.18 9.40
N ILE A 195 -15.06 10.53 8.85
CA ILE A 195 -16.45 10.70 9.29
C ILE A 195 -16.59 10.29 10.76
N PHE A 196 -16.08 9.11 11.14
CA PHE A 196 -16.13 8.67 12.53
C PHE A 196 -15.35 9.57 13.49
N GLY A 197 -14.21 10.11 13.02
CA GLY A 197 -13.45 11.12 13.75
C GLY A 197 -14.25 12.40 14.01
N LEU A 198 -14.95 12.90 12.99
CA LEU A 198 -15.81 14.08 13.07
C LEU A 198 -17.08 13.84 13.91
N LEU A 199 -17.59 12.61 13.94
CA LEU A 199 -18.74 12.21 14.77
C LEU A 199 -18.39 12.02 16.26
N GLY A 200 -17.14 12.24 16.67
CA GLY A 200 -16.71 12.26 18.07
C GLY A 200 -15.75 11.15 18.49
N ILE A 201 -15.40 10.20 17.61
CA ILE A 201 -14.36 9.19 17.91
C ILE A 201 -12.99 9.79 17.61
N GLN A 202 -12.55 10.72 18.45
CA GLN A 202 -11.34 11.52 18.22
C GLN A 202 -10.06 10.67 18.05
N GLN A 203 -10.03 9.43 18.55
CA GLN A 203 -8.93 8.47 18.33
C GLN A 203 -8.69 8.17 16.83
N MET A 204 -9.73 8.32 15.99
CA MET A 204 -9.66 8.17 14.54
C MET A 204 -8.96 9.36 13.84
N LEU A 205 -8.77 10.49 14.51
CA LEU A 205 -8.05 11.66 13.99
C LEU A 205 -6.60 11.65 14.49
N MET A 206 -5.61 11.91 13.65
CA MET A 206 -4.20 12.06 14.03
C MET A 206 -3.91 13.34 14.78
N THR A 207 -4.56 14.43 14.39
CA THR A 207 -4.27 15.74 14.94
C THR A 207 -5.58 16.42 15.30
N GLY A 208 -5.59 17.19 16.39
CA GLY A 208 -6.74 18.02 16.76
C GLY A 208 -7.03 19.16 15.76
N LYS A 209 -6.45 19.12 14.55
CA LYS A 209 -6.67 20.09 13.47
C LYS A 209 -7.27 19.37 12.27
N LEU A 210 -8.37 19.90 11.75
CA LEU A 210 -9.04 19.33 10.59
C LEU A 210 -8.15 19.44 9.34
N HIS A 211 -7.68 18.31 8.81
CA HIS A 211 -7.08 18.23 7.49
C HIS A 211 -8.13 17.82 6.47
N LEU A 212 -8.58 18.77 5.65
CA LEU A 212 -9.53 18.48 4.57
C LEU A 212 -8.88 17.56 3.53
N PRO A 213 -9.53 16.43 3.17
CA PRO A 213 -9.01 15.48 2.18
C PRO A 213 -9.24 15.98 0.76
N ILE A 214 -8.51 17.03 0.38
CA ILE A 214 -8.57 17.61 -0.97
C ILE A 214 -7.15 17.58 -1.52
N PRO A 215 -6.86 16.82 -2.60
CA PRO A 215 -5.50 16.65 -3.11
C PRO A 215 -4.78 17.96 -3.38
N ALA A 216 -5.48 19.01 -3.83
CA ALA A 216 -4.88 20.34 -4.06
C ALA A 216 -4.18 20.91 -2.82
N LEU A 217 -4.62 20.54 -1.61
CA LEU A 217 -4.00 20.95 -0.34
C LEU A 217 -2.64 20.31 -0.07
N ILE A 218 -2.24 19.27 -0.81
CA ILE A 218 -0.87 18.74 -0.77
C ILE A 218 0.15 19.83 -1.13
N VAL A 219 -0.22 20.75 -2.05
CA VAL A 219 0.61 21.88 -2.46
C VAL A 219 0.17 23.17 -1.76
N ALA A 220 -1.13 23.47 -1.74
CA ALA A 220 -1.62 24.73 -1.16
C ALA A 220 -1.44 24.82 0.36
N GLY A 221 -1.57 23.71 1.08
CA GLY A 221 -1.50 23.69 2.55
C GLY A 221 -0.17 24.21 3.09
N PRO A 222 0.98 23.65 2.66
CA PRO A 222 2.30 24.15 3.07
C PRO A 222 2.58 25.59 2.63
N ILE A 223 2.11 26.00 1.45
CA ILE A 223 2.27 27.38 0.96
C ILE A 223 1.51 28.36 1.85
N TYR A 224 0.27 28.03 2.23
CA TYR A 224 -0.55 28.89 3.08
C TYR A 224 -0.06 28.93 4.54
N ARG A 225 0.35 27.79 5.11
CA ARG A 225 0.72 27.68 6.53
C ARG A 225 2.20 27.96 6.81
N GLY A 226 3.07 27.91 5.81
CA GLY A 226 4.53 27.94 5.96
C GLY A 226 5.13 26.70 6.64
N ASN A 227 4.31 25.69 6.97
CA ASN A 227 4.73 24.46 7.65
C ASN A 227 3.88 23.26 7.17
N GLY A 228 4.12 22.06 7.73
CA GLY A 228 3.30 20.88 7.41
C GLY A 228 3.67 20.19 6.08
N PHE A 229 4.96 20.15 5.74
CA PHE A 229 5.49 19.51 4.53
C PHE A 229 5.36 17.99 4.49
N PHE A 230 4.85 17.35 5.55
CA PHE A 230 4.72 15.90 5.66
C PHE A 230 3.99 15.28 4.46
N MET A 231 2.80 15.80 4.09
CA MET A 231 2.03 15.27 2.95
C MET A 231 2.74 15.47 1.61
N LEU A 232 3.49 16.58 1.45
CA LEU A 232 4.27 16.85 0.26
C LEU A 232 5.46 15.88 0.14
N ILE A 233 6.19 15.64 1.23
CA ILE A 233 7.31 14.68 1.29
C ILE A 233 6.80 13.26 1.01
N LEU A 234 5.67 12.87 1.60
CA LEU A 234 5.04 11.58 1.36
C LEU A 234 4.58 11.44 -0.11
N PHE A 235 4.02 12.49 -0.70
CA PHE A 235 3.65 12.51 -2.11
C PHE A 235 4.88 12.37 -3.01
N ILE A 236 5.93 13.17 -2.81
CA ILE A 236 7.15 13.14 -3.64
C ILE A 236 7.87 11.79 -3.52
N SER A 237 8.03 11.27 -2.30
CA SER A 237 8.69 9.98 -2.07
C SER A 237 7.92 8.82 -2.71
N THR A 238 6.58 8.84 -2.68
CA THR A 238 5.79 7.82 -3.37
C THR A 238 5.78 7.97 -4.89
N ILE A 239 5.76 9.19 -5.43
CA ILE A 239 5.97 9.42 -6.86
C ILE A 239 7.35 8.90 -7.29
N PHE A 240 8.39 9.04 -6.48
CA PHE A 240 9.69 8.46 -6.80
C PHE A 240 9.60 6.92 -6.90
N LEU A 241 8.98 6.27 -5.91
CA LEU A 241 8.90 4.80 -5.81
C LEU A 241 8.00 4.15 -6.87
N VAL A 242 6.84 4.74 -7.19
CA VAL A 242 5.83 4.12 -8.08
C VAL A 242 5.41 5.01 -9.26
N GLY A 243 6.01 6.19 -9.40
CA GLY A 243 5.71 7.10 -10.49
C GLY A 243 4.28 7.65 -10.40
N PRO A 244 3.66 7.98 -11.56
CA PRO A 244 2.31 8.53 -11.60
C PRO A 244 1.24 7.48 -11.23
N ALA A 245 1.62 6.25 -10.87
CA ALA A 245 0.75 5.23 -10.30
C ALA A 245 0.09 5.65 -8.98
N TRP A 246 0.66 6.64 -8.28
CA TRP A 246 0.00 7.24 -7.11
C TRP A 246 -1.44 7.66 -7.44
N CYS A 247 -1.66 8.29 -8.61
CA CYS A 247 -2.98 8.72 -9.06
C CYS A 247 -3.93 7.58 -9.43
N SER A 248 -3.47 6.33 -9.58
CA SER A 248 -4.28 5.17 -10.00
C SER A 248 -4.37 4.04 -8.97
N TYR A 249 -3.64 4.14 -7.87
CA TYR A 249 -3.59 3.14 -6.79
C TYR A 249 -3.71 3.72 -5.36
N LEU A 250 -3.36 4.99 -5.14
CA LEU A 250 -3.20 5.58 -3.81
C LEU A 250 -4.00 6.87 -3.58
N CYS A 251 -4.42 7.56 -4.64
CA CYS A 251 -5.21 8.79 -4.50
C CYS A 251 -6.65 8.46 -4.12
N TYR A 252 -7.10 8.84 -2.93
CA TYR A 252 -8.48 8.58 -2.47
C TYR A 252 -9.55 9.24 -3.36
N ILE A 253 -9.31 10.45 -3.89
CA ILE A 253 -10.22 11.11 -4.84
C ILE A 253 -10.24 10.41 -6.21
N GLY A 254 -9.07 9.98 -6.69
CA GLY A 254 -8.98 9.31 -7.98
C GLY A 254 -9.82 8.03 -8.04
N ALA A 255 -9.97 7.33 -6.92
CA ALA A 255 -10.81 6.13 -6.84
C ALA A 255 -12.29 6.44 -7.14
N TRP A 256 -12.81 7.57 -6.67
CA TRP A 256 -14.18 8.01 -6.95
C TRP A 256 -14.34 8.42 -8.41
N ASP A 257 -13.39 9.15 -8.98
CA ASP A 257 -13.42 9.53 -10.40
C ASP A 257 -13.34 8.31 -11.33
N ASP A 258 -12.51 7.32 -10.99
CA ASP A 258 -12.44 6.03 -11.70
C ASP A 258 -13.76 5.24 -11.58
N PHE A 259 -14.36 5.18 -10.39
CA PHE A 259 -15.66 4.55 -10.17
C PHE A 259 -16.77 5.20 -11.00
N VAL A 260 -16.87 6.54 -10.96
CA VAL A 260 -17.91 7.29 -11.68
C VAL A 260 -17.71 7.19 -13.19
N SER A 261 -16.47 7.33 -13.69
CA SER A 261 -16.19 7.20 -15.12
C SER A 261 -16.47 5.79 -15.66
N ARG A 262 -16.36 4.75 -14.83
CA ARG A 262 -16.70 3.36 -15.21
C ARG A 262 -18.19 3.10 -15.42
N GLN A 263 -19.07 3.98 -14.95
CA GLN A 263 -20.52 3.89 -15.20
C GLN A 263 -20.89 4.24 -16.65
N ALA A 264 -20.00 4.92 -17.38
CA ALA A 264 -20.20 5.21 -18.79
C ALA A 264 -20.09 3.95 -19.64
N SER A 265 -21.01 3.78 -20.60
CA SER A 265 -20.95 2.68 -21.58
C SER A 265 -19.83 2.82 -22.60
N THR A 266 -19.39 4.06 -22.89
CA THR A 266 -18.37 4.36 -23.89
C THR A 266 -17.35 5.36 -23.36
N ILE A 267 -16.12 5.26 -23.85
CA ILE A 267 -15.05 6.22 -23.56
C ILE A 267 -14.94 7.20 -24.72
N LYS A 268 -15.18 8.48 -24.44
CA LYS A 268 -15.05 9.59 -25.39
C LYS A 268 -13.69 10.26 -25.20
N PRO A 269 -12.90 10.45 -26.27
CA PRO A 269 -11.60 11.10 -26.14
C PRO A 269 -11.75 12.55 -25.66
N LEU A 270 -10.77 13.02 -24.89
CA LEU A 270 -10.67 14.41 -24.47
C LEU A 270 -9.70 15.18 -25.37
N SER A 271 -9.88 16.50 -25.41
CA SER A 271 -8.96 17.40 -26.11
C SER A 271 -7.55 17.34 -25.49
N LYS A 272 -6.52 17.56 -26.31
CA LYS A 272 -5.14 17.70 -25.81
C LYS A 272 -4.96 18.94 -24.92
N LYS A 273 -5.92 19.89 -24.95
CA LYS A 273 -5.94 21.10 -24.11
C LYS A 273 -6.17 20.82 -22.63
N THR A 274 -6.59 19.61 -22.23
CA THR A 274 -6.85 19.29 -20.81
C THR A 274 -5.65 19.55 -19.90
N LYS A 275 -4.43 19.32 -20.39
CA LYS A 275 -3.20 19.60 -19.65
C LYS A 275 -3.00 21.08 -19.34
N TRP A 276 -3.38 21.96 -20.26
CA TRP A 276 -3.32 23.40 -20.04
C TRP A 276 -4.26 23.81 -18.92
N PHE A 277 -5.48 23.25 -18.88
CA PHE A 277 -6.38 23.48 -17.75
C PHE A 277 -5.81 23.00 -16.42
N GLN A 278 -5.17 21.83 -16.37
CA GLN A 278 -4.53 21.38 -15.12
C GLN A 278 -3.37 22.28 -14.70
N PHE A 279 -2.56 22.76 -15.65
CA PHE A 279 -1.48 23.69 -15.38
C PHE A 279 -2.02 25.03 -14.85
N ILE A 280 -3.04 25.59 -15.49
CA ILE A 280 -3.71 26.82 -15.05
C ILE A 280 -4.27 26.63 -13.64
N ASN A 281 -4.94 25.51 -13.35
CA ASN A 281 -5.46 25.22 -12.02
C ASN A 281 -4.35 25.06 -10.97
N LEU A 282 -3.19 24.50 -11.34
CA LEU A 282 -2.05 24.42 -10.43
C LEU A 282 -1.52 25.82 -10.08
N ILE A 283 -1.32 26.67 -11.08
CA ILE A 283 -0.88 28.06 -10.86
C ILE A 283 -1.91 28.82 -10.03
N LEU A 284 -3.20 28.70 -10.35
CA LEU A 284 -4.29 29.32 -9.61
C LEU A 284 -4.25 28.92 -8.12
N VAL A 285 -4.12 27.62 -7.83
CA VAL A 285 -4.06 27.11 -6.46
C VAL A 285 -2.83 27.64 -5.70
N ILE A 286 -1.67 27.70 -6.36
CA ILE A 286 -0.44 28.25 -5.77
C ILE A 286 -0.59 29.74 -5.48
N VAL A 287 -1.05 30.52 -6.46
CA VAL A 287 -1.21 31.98 -6.34
C VAL A 287 -2.24 32.31 -5.26
N VAL A 288 -3.40 31.66 -5.26
CA VAL A 288 -4.43 31.89 -4.22
C VAL A 288 -3.87 31.55 -2.84
N ALA A 289 -3.20 30.40 -2.68
CA ALA A 289 -2.61 30.02 -1.38
C ALA A 289 -1.56 31.03 -0.90
N TYR A 290 -0.71 31.51 -1.81
CA TYR A 290 0.32 32.52 -1.53
C TYR A 290 -0.30 33.87 -1.16
N LEU A 291 -1.30 34.35 -1.91
CA LEU A 291 -1.98 35.62 -1.61
C LEU A 291 -2.69 35.56 -0.25
N LEU A 292 -3.39 34.45 0.06
CA LEU A 292 -4.03 34.26 1.36
C LEU A 292 -3.00 34.31 2.51
N HIS A 293 -1.80 33.76 2.31
CA HIS A 293 -0.72 33.84 3.28
C HIS A 293 -0.17 35.27 3.41
N PHE A 294 0.16 35.90 2.28
CA PHE A 294 0.77 37.23 2.23
C PHE A 294 -0.11 38.29 2.89
N PHE A 295 -1.43 38.23 2.66
CA PHE A 295 -2.40 39.14 3.26
C PHE A 295 -2.86 38.71 4.67
N ASN A 296 -2.27 37.66 5.26
CA ASN A 296 -2.66 37.12 6.56
C ASN A 296 -4.18 36.82 6.68
N ILE A 297 -4.78 36.32 5.60
CA ILE A 297 -6.21 35.99 5.56
C ILE A 297 -6.49 34.81 6.48
N SER A 298 -7.61 34.88 7.19
CA SER A 298 -8.03 33.89 8.19
C SER A 298 -8.20 32.48 7.60
N TRP A 299 -7.95 31.46 8.44
CA TRP A 299 -7.98 30.05 8.02
C TRP A 299 -9.39 29.59 7.61
N GLN A 300 -10.43 30.25 8.12
CA GLN A 300 -11.83 30.00 7.79
C GLN A 300 -12.09 30.25 6.30
N ILE A 301 -11.59 31.38 5.77
CA ILE A 301 -11.73 31.72 4.36
C ILE A 301 -10.94 30.74 3.49
N ALA A 302 -9.70 30.41 3.88
CA ALA A 302 -8.88 29.43 3.17
C ALA A 302 -9.57 28.04 3.11
N THR A 303 -10.19 27.62 4.22
CA THR A 303 -10.96 26.38 4.32
C THR A 303 -12.20 26.42 3.45
N PHE A 304 -12.95 27.52 3.47
CA PHE A 304 -14.14 27.72 2.65
C PHE A 304 -13.83 27.64 1.15
N LEU A 305 -12.77 28.31 0.69
CA LEU A 305 -12.31 28.23 -0.71
C LEU A 305 -11.88 26.81 -1.09
N ALA A 306 -11.19 26.10 -0.18
CA ALA A 306 -10.82 24.71 -0.40
C ALA A 306 -12.07 23.81 -0.56
N ILE A 307 -13.09 23.99 0.29
CA ILE A 307 -14.36 23.25 0.20
C ILE A 307 -15.05 23.52 -1.15
N ILE A 308 -15.14 24.79 -1.58
CA ILE A 308 -15.69 25.15 -2.90
C ILE A 308 -14.94 24.43 -4.02
N PHE A 309 -13.60 24.45 -3.98
CA PHE A 309 -12.77 23.74 -4.96
C PHE A 309 -13.07 22.23 -4.98
N GLY A 310 -13.23 21.62 -3.80
CA GLY A 310 -13.63 20.22 -3.66
C GLY A 310 -15.01 19.92 -4.26
N ILE A 311 -16.01 20.76 -3.98
CA ILE A 311 -17.38 20.64 -4.50
C ILE A 311 -17.40 20.75 -6.03
N ILE A 312 -16.69 21.73 -6.60
CA ILE A 312 -16.53 21.86 -8.06
C ILE A 312 -15.91 20.58 -8.63
N GLY A 313 -14.87 20.06 -7.99
CA GLY A 313 -14.23 18.81 -8.37
C GLY A 313 -15.21 17.63 -8.39
N PHE A 314 -16.09 17.52 -7.40
CA PHE A 314 -17.10 16.48 -7.29
C PHE A 314 -18.19 16.60 -8.38
N ILE A 315 -18.67 17.82 -8.64
CA ILE A 315 -19.59 18.12 -9.75
C ILE A 315 -18.96 17.66 -11.08
N ILE A 316 -17.67 17.93 -11.30
CA ILE A 316 -16.97 17.50 -12.51
C ILE A 316 -16.94 15.97 -12.65
N MET A 317 -16.81 15.23 -11.55
CA MET A 317 -16.88 13.77 -11.57
C MET A 317 -18.26 13.29 -12.00
N ILE A 318 -19.32 13.72 -11.30
CA ILE A 318 -20.69 13.25 -11.51
C ILE A 318 -21.19 13.53 -12.92
N TYR A 319 -20.95 14.74 -13.44
CA TYR A 319 -21.48 15.13 -14.74
C TYR A 319 -20.51 14.78 -15.87
N PHE A 320 -19.28 15.31 -15.86
CA PHE A 320 -18.38 15.17 -17.01
C PHE A 320 -17.68 13.82 -17.06
N SER A 321 -17.21 13.29 -15.92
CA SER A 321 -16.47 12.03 -15.91
C SER A 321 -17.37 10.84 -16.21
N LYS A 322 -18.61 10.85 -15.67
CA LYS A 322 -19.67 9.89 -16.02
C LYS A 322 -20.07 9.96 -17.49
N GLN A 323 -20.29 11.14 -18.05
CA GLN A 323 -20.75 11.27 -19.45
C GLN A 323 -19.67 10.89 -20.48
N ARG A 324 -18.40 11.12 -20.16
CA ARG A 324 -17.27 10.88 -21.08
C ARG A 324 -16.65 9.51 -20.91
N GLY A 325 -16.88 8.82 -19.79
CA GLY A 325 -16.16 7.60 -19.46
C GLY A 325 -14.66 7.80 -19.23
N GLN A 326 -14.20 9.04 -19.10
CA GLN A 326 -12.82 9.37 -18.74
C GLN A 326 -12.80 9.99 -17.35
N MET A 327 -11.66 9.92 -16.70
CA MET A 327 -11.42 10.54 -15.39
C MET A 327 -11.17 12.04 -15.59
N VAL A 328 -12.22 12.78 -15.96
CA VAL A 328 -12.14 14.19 -16.38
C VAL A 328 -11.62 15.05 -15.23
N HIS A 329 -12.07 14.78 -13.99
CA HIS A 329 -11.54 15.46 -12.83
C HIS A 329 -10.02 15.29 -12.73
N CYS A 330 -9.53 14.04 -12.75
CA CYS A 330 -8.10 13.75 -12.60
C CYS A 330 -7.24 14.22 -13.78
N THR A 331 -7.80 14.29 -14.99
CA THR A 331 -7.06 14.61 -16.23
C THR A 331 -7.19 16.05 -16.70
N THR A 332 -8.10 16.84 -16.12
CA THR A 332 -8.39 18.22 -16.55
C THR A 332 -8.45 19.22 -15.40
N PHE A 333 -9.03 18.84 -14.26
CA PHE A 333 -9.27 19.76 -13.14
C PHE A 333 -8.20 19.68 -12.05
N CYS A 334 -7.85 18.46 -11.63
CA CYS A 334 -6.99 18.22 -10.48
C CYS A 334 -5.53 18.69 -10.74
N PRO A 335 -4.99 19.64 -9.94
CA PRO A 335 -3.63 20.15 -10.10
C PRO A 335 -2.58 19.09 -9.75
N ILE A 336 -2.88 18.21 -8.78
CA ILE A 336 -2.01 17.09 -8.40
C ILE A 336 -1.88 16.07 -9.53
N GLY A 337 -2.91 15.91 -10.38
CA GLY A 337 -2.82 15.08 -11.56
C GLY A 337 -1.71 15.55 -12.52
N PHE A 338 -1.60 16.86 -12.73
CA PHE A 338 -0.53 17.44 -13.55
C PHE A 338 0.84 17.29 -12.90
N LEU A 339 0.95 17.61 -11.61
CA LEU A 339 2.19 17.48 -10.86
C LEU A 339 2.70 16.03 -10.85
N SER A 340 1.81 15.07 -10.61
CA SER A 340 2.09 13.63 -10.66
C SER A 340 2.60 13.18 -12.04
N ASN A 341 1.97 13.67 -13.12
CA ASN A 341 2.39 13.33 -14.48
C ASN A 341 3.77 13.90 -14.85
N ILE A 342 4.13 15.08 -14.34
CA ILE A 342 5.45 15.68 -14.57
C ILE A 342 6.51 15.01 -13.69
N LEU A 343 6.30 14.99 -12.37
CA LEU A 343 7.23 14.39 -11.41
C LEU A 343 7.41 12.89 -11.65
N GLY A 344 6.38 12.22 -12.17
CA GLY A 344 6.44 10.81 -12.58
C GLY A 344 7.52 10.51 -13.61
N LYS A 345 8.04 11.51 -14.35
CA LYS A 345 9.22 11.34 -15.21
C LYS A 345 10.51 11.05 -14.44
N ILE A 346 10.60 11.47 -13.18
CA ILE A 346 11.77 11.20 -12.33
C ILE A 346 11.83 9.71 -11.96
N SER A 347 10.66 9.09 -11.77
CA SER A 347 10.54 7.67 -11.46
C SER A 347 11.14 6.80 -12.58
N PRO A 348 11.77 5.65 -12.27
CA PRO A 348 12.39 4.78 -13.28
C PRO A 348 11.37 3.96 -14.10
N TRP A 349 10.09 3.98 -13.73
CA TRP A 349 9.04 3.21 -14.41
C TRP A 349 8.65 3.80 -15.75
N ARG A 350 8.60 2.97 -16.79
CA ARG A 350 8.18 3.36 -18.14
C ARG A 350 7.25 2.34 -18.75
N LEU A 351 6.11 2.79 -19.25
CA LEU A 351 5.24 1.98 -20.11
C LEU A 351 5.68 2.17 -21.56
N LYS A 352 6.07 1.07 -22.23
CA LYS A 352 6.50 1.08 -23.62
C LYS A 352 5.58 0.17 -24.44
N ILE A 353 5.40 0.56 -25.70
CA ILE A 353 4.59 -0.15 -26.69
C ILE A 353 5.54 -0.56 -27.80
N ASN A 354 5.62 -1.85 -28.12
CA ASN A 354 6.41 -2.33 -29.26
C ASN A 354 5.56 -2.20 -30.54
N PRO A 355 5.89 -1.29 -31.48
CA PRO A 355 5.10 -1.08 -32.68
C PRO A 355 5.08 -2.32 -33.58
N ASN A 356 6.16 -3.11 -33.61
CA ASN A 356 6.28 -4.31 -34.45
C ASN A 356 5.36 -5.44 -33.99
N LEU A 357 5.05 -5.50 -32.70
CA LEU A 357 4.09 -6.47 -32.13
C LEU A 357 2.66 -5.92 -32.07
N CYS A 358 2.46 -4.63 -32.33
CA CYS A 358 1.17 -3.99 -32.18
C CYS A 358 0.29 -4.23 -33.41
N SER A 359 -0.81 -4.98 -33.26
CA SER A 359 -1.80 -5.16 -34.34
C SER A 359 -2.73 -3.95 -34.55
N GLN A 360 -2.49 -2.84 -33.85
CA GLN A 360 -3.32 -1.63 -33.90
C GLN A 360 -4.83 -1.87 -33.69
N CYS A 361 -5.22 -2.91 -32.95
CA CYS A 361 -6.63 -3.29 -32.73
C CYS A 361 -7.45 -2.30 -31.86
N LYS A 362 -6.83 -1.20 -31.38
CA LYS A 362 -7.45 -0.11 -30.59
C LYS A 362 -8.07 -0.50 -29.23
N LYS A 363 -8.02 -1.77 -28.80
CA LYS A 363 -8.56 -2.20 -27.49
C LYS A 363 -7.93 -1.50 -26.29
N CYS A 364 -6.63 -1.22 -26.34
CA CYS A 364 -5.95 -0.47 -25.29
C CYS A 364 -6.45 0.99 -25.19
N ILE A 365 -6.86 1.59 -26.31
CA ILE A 365 -7.44 2.94 -26.35
C ILE A 365 -8.83 2.92 -25.72
N SER A 366 -9.66 1.92 -26.03
CA SER A 366 -11.04 1.82 -25.52
C SER A 366 -11.15 1.50 -24.03
N VAL A 367 -10.05 1.16 -23.35
CA VAL A 367 -10.00 1.00 -21.89
C VAL A 367 -9.24 2.12 -21.18
N CYS A 368 -8.59 3.02 -21.91
CA CYS A 368 -7.78 4.08 -21.32
C CYS A 368 -8.66 5.25 -20.85
N ARG A 369 -8.84 5.37 -19.53
CA ARG A 369 -9.62 6.46 -18.90
C ARG A 369 -8.84 7.76 -18.66
N TYR A 370 -7.55 7.76 -18.97
CA TYR A 370 -6.61 8.87 -18.72
C TYR A 370 -6.25 9.67 -19.98
N ASN A 371 -6.94 9.42 -21.10
CA ASN A 371 -6.63 10.03 -22.40
C ASN A 371 -5.15 9.87 -22.83
N ALA A 372 -4.53 8.75 -22.43
CA ALA A 372 -3.08 8.55 -22.58
C ALA A 372 -2.69 7.81 -23.86
N LEU A 373 -3.64 7.21 -24.56
CA LEU A 373 -3.41 6.41 -25.76
C LEU A 373 -4.28 6.91 -26.92
N ASP A 374 -3.64 7.07 -28.07
CA ASP A 374 -4.26 7.32 -29.37
C ASP A 374 -3.44 6.58 -30.44
N LEU A 375 -3.91 6.57 -31.69
CA LEU A 375 -3.21 5.89 -32.79
C LEU A 375 -1.76 6.39 -32.98
N SER A 376 -1.52 7.69 -32.87
CA SER A 376 -0.19 8.28 -33.00
C SER A 376 0.76 7.84 -31.88
N LYS A 377 0.24 7.58 -30.68
CA LYS A 377 1.00 7.05 -29.55
C LYS A 377 1.33 5.57 -29.69
N LEU A 378 0.45 4.79 -30.32
CA LEU A 378 0.72 3.38 -30.61
C LEU A 378 1.89 3.25 -31.60
N THR A 379 1.92 4.06 -32.67
CA THR A 379 3.02 4.05 -33.65
C THR A 379 4.32 4.59 -33.06
N LYS A 380 4.26 5.66 -32.26
CA LYS A 380 5.43 6.23 -31.56
C LYS A 380 6.01 5.30 -30.47
N GLY A 381 5.28 4.26 -30.06
CA GLY A 381 5.75 3.31 -29.06
C GLY A 381 5.73 3.79 -27.60
N THR A 382 5.15 4.98 -27.33
CA THR A 382 5.11 5.57 -25.98
C THR A 382 3.77 6.25 -25.71
N PRO A 383 3.20 6.13 -24.50
CA PRO A 383 1.94 6.78 -24.16
C PRO A 383 2.11 8.30 -24.00
N ASN A 384 0.99 9.01 -23.86
CA ASN A 384 0.99 10.41 -23.44
C ASN A 384 1.43 10.55 -21.98
N ILE A 385 1.89 11.75 -21.60
CA ILE A 385 2.32 12.06 -20.22
C ILE A 385 1.21 11.88 -19.18
N SER A 386 -0.06 11.87 -19.60
CA SER A 386 -1.21 11.60 -18.72
C SER A 386 -1.32 10.14 -18.29
N CYS A 387 -0.42 9.26 -18.73
CA CYS A 387 -0.39 7.86 -18.32
C CYS A 387 -0.02 7.75 -16.83
N THR A 388 -0.94 7.18 -16.05
CA THR A 388 -0.77 6.94 -14.60
C THR A 388 -0.30 5.52 -14.29
N LEU A 389 0.27 4.79 -15.26
CA LEU A 389 0.75 3.41 -15.10
C LEU A 389 -0.29 2.44 -14.48
N CYS A 390 -1.58 2.68 -14.70
CA CYS A 390 -2.65 1.86 -14.11
C CYS A 390 -2.62 0.39 -14.60
N GLY A 391 -2.12 0.16 -15.81
CA GLY A 391 -1.98 -1.18 -16.39
C GLY A 391 -3.23 -1.74 -17.07
N ASP A 392 -4.35 -1.01 -17.15
CA ASP A 392 -5.58 -1.48 -17.83
C ASP A 392 -5.33 -1.85 -19.30
N CYS A 393 -4.43 -1.12 -19.97
CA CYS A 393 -4.04 -1.39 -21.35
C CYS A 393 -3.15 -2.62 -21.51
N ILE A 394 -2.35 -2.97 -20.50
CA ILE A 394 -1.49 -4.17 -20.52
C ILE A 394 -2.38 -5.42 -20.48
N ASP A 395 -3.37 -5.44 -19.58
CA ASP A 395 -4.27 -6.57 -19.40
C ASP A 395 -5.15 -6.85 -20.64
N GLU A 396 -5.46 -5.85 -21.47
CA GLU A 396 -6.22 -6.06 -22.72
C GLU A 396 -5.36 -6.36 -23.95
N CYS A 397 -4.04 -6.16 -23.87
CA CYS A 397 -3.18 -6.31 -25.03
C CYS A 397 -2.91 -7.79 -25.33
N LYS A 398 -3.76 -8.40 -26.18
CA LYS A 398 -3.60 -9.80 -26.61
C LYS A 398 -2.25 -10.08 -27.30
N SER A 399 -1.71 -9.11 -28.04
CA SER A 399 -0.42 -9.25 -28.72
C SER A 399 0.80 -9.03 -27.80
N LYS A 400 0.57 -8.74 -26.51
CA LYS A 400 1.62 -8.45 -25.51
C LYS A 400 2.61 -7.36 -25.95
N ALA A 401 2.15 -6.43 -26.80
CA ALA A 401 2.96 -5.32 -27.30
C ALA A 401 3.20 -4.24 -26.23
N ILE A 402 2.33 -4.13 -25.22
CA ILE A 402 2.41 -3.11 -24.17
C ILE A 402 2.99 -3.73 -22.91
N ASN A 403 4.10 -3.17 -22.41
CA ASN A 403 4.78 -3.68 -21.23
C ASN A 403 5.26 -2.55 -20.32
N LEU A 404 5.33 -2.84 -19.02
CA LEU A 404 5.94 -1.98 -18.01
C LEU A 404 7.41 -2.37 -17.86
N TYR A 405 8.29 -1.38 -17.85
CA TYR A 405 9.73 -1.53 -17.68
C TYR A 405 10.22 -0.76 -16.46
N LEU A 406 11.10 -1.40 -15.69
CA LEU A 406 11.95 -0.75 -14.70
C LEU A 406 13.34 -0.62 -15.30
N LEU A 407 13.73 0.60 -15.71
CA LEU A 407 15.01 0.84 -16.40
C LEU A 407 15.19 -0.14 -17.59
N ASN A 408 16.20 -1.02 -17.51
CA ASN A 408 16.56 -2.00 -18.53
C ASN A 408 16.19 -3.45 -18.15
N LEU A 409 15.39 -3.64 -17.10
CA LEU A 409 14.96 -4.98 -16.69
C LEU A 409 13.93 -5.57 -17.66
N ASN A 410 13.85 -6.90 -17.69
CA ASN A 410 12.84 -7.65 -18.43
C ASN A 410 11.41 -7.19 -18.01
N PRO A 411 10.46 -7.06 -18.95
CA PRO A 411 9.05 -6.77 -18.67
C PRO A 411 8.42 -7.58 -17.54
N SER A 412 8.65 -8.88 -17.56
CA SER A 412 8.02 -9.81 -16.61
C SER A 412 8.52 -9.58 -15.18
N LEU A 413 9.81 -9.32 -15.01
CA LEU A 413 10.41 -8.98 -13.72
C LEU A 413 9.99 -7.58 -13.27
N SER A 414 10.01 -6.61 -14.19
CA SER A 414 9.58 -5.23 -13.92
C SER A 414 8.15 -5.17 -13.37
N GLN A 415 7.21 -5.89 -14.00
CA GLN A 415 5.83 -5.96 -13.53
C GLN A 415 5.71 -6.64 -12.16
N LYS A 416 6.51 -7.68 -11.89
CA LYS A 416 6.53 -8.35 -10.57
C LYS A 416 7.03 -7.42 -9.47
N ILE A 417 8.11 -6.68 -9.74
CA ILE A 417 8.65 -5.68 -8.80
C ILE A 417 7.63 -4.56 -8.58
N PHE A 418 7.03 -4.03 -9.66
CA PHE A 418 6.02 -2.97 -9.56
C PHE A 418 4.86 -3.37 -8.65
N PHE A 419 4.28 -4.56 -8.86
CA PHE A 419 3.17 -5.04 -8.03
C PHE A 419 3.58 -5.32 -6.58
N THR A 420 4.82 -5.74 -6.34
CA THR A 420 5.37 -5.90 -4.98
C THR A 420 5.45 -4.55 -4.26
N VAL A 421 6.02 -3.54 -4.92
CA VAL A 421 6.20 -2.19 -4.35
C VAL A 421 4.85 -1.52 -4.13
N ILE A 422 3.97 -1.49 -5.15
CA ILE A 422 2.68 -0.79 -5.03
C ILE A 422 1.75 -1.45 -4.01
N SER A 423 1.74 -2.79 -3.89
CA SER A 423 0.94 -3.48 -2.87
C SER A 423 1.43 -3.17 -1.46
N SER A 424 2.76 -3.08 -1.29
CA SER A 424 3.37 -2.73 0.00
C SER A 424 3.05 -1.31 0.40
N ILE A 425 3.24 -0.35 -0.52
CA ILE A 425 2.91 1.06 -0.26
C ILE A 425 1.41 1.22 -0.01
N HIS A 426 0.55 0.52 -0.75
CA HIS A 426 -0.89 0.57 -0.54
C HIS A 426 -1.28 0.07 0.87
N ALA A 427 -0.70 -1.04 1.34
CA ALA A 427 -0.94 -1.54 2.70
C ALA A 427 -0.39 -0.59 3.77
N ILE A 428 0.79 0.00 3.55
CA ILE A 428 1.36 1.01 4.44
C ILE A 428 0.46 2.23 4.52
N PHE A 429 -0.04 2.72 3.38
CA PHE A 429 -0.98 3.84 3.34
C PHE A 429 -2.29 3.49 4.04
N LEU A 430 -2.80 2.26 3.89
CA LEU A 430 -4.00 1.85 4.63
C LEU A 430 -3.78 1.86 6.15
N GLY A 431 -2.58 1.52 6.61
CA GLY A 431 -2.23 1.58 8.03
C GLY A 431 -1.93 3.00 8.54
N VAL A 432 -1.25 3.83 7.75
CA VAL A 432 -0.69 5.12 8.19
C VAL A 432 -1.51 6.33 7.75
N ALA A 433 -2.26 6.25 6.64
CA ALA A 433 -2.98 7.39 6.09
C ALA A 433 -4.15 7.77 6.99
N ARG A 434 -3.97 8.85 7.75
CA ARG A 434 -4.92 9.35 8.72
C ARG A 434 -4.89 10.88 8.74
N ILE A 435 -6.03 11.49 9.04
CA ILE A 435 -6.25 12.94 9.11
C ILE A 435 -6.01 13.45 10.51
#